data_AF-A0A7S2V0Q4-F1
#
_entry.id   AF-A0A7S2V0Q4-F1
#
_cell.length_a   1.000
_cell.length_b   1.000
_cell.length_c   1.000
_cell.angle_alpha   90.00
_cell.angle_beta   90.00
_cell.angle_gamma   90.00
#
_symmetry.space_group_name_H-M   'P 1'
#
loop_
_entity.id
_entity.type
_entity.pdbx_description
1 polymer ?
#
loop_
_entity_poly.entity_id
_entity_poly.type
_entity_poly.pdbx_seq_one_letter_code
_entity_poly.pdbx_strand_id
1 'polypeptide(L)'
;MREAFQRFDLNHDDRIDRREQVLMYKTIQLEMEEELKNLTANGMYEEARSLESRLMNLRQEFEDLHHQDFSRQHDDQTRMLRSAKQKFRENLKATHQKEKRDVEIFCRDKEEEMAHLHKVQLAQLEMELASTPMPKIKFSRRLLELQNSERNLSRQKQYEEAKAVRRMIDHLQPREEEEFRKKFEQQLQRRRDLLDKKQEEERKRLAEKLSEVSHRNQLLANRVQDTHHRRLEHLTRDMNHAHAMERLKKPEMSVHPSALLQQRASHQDTAAALRGSHLLTKVMAQAAATSPDKARAGAGAGGAGSPSRMSTVSSAERLSTAPSQTDRVARKVMAKDLSKSDLGGTRSTRSPTPTLPQLPAHKTLQGVYVTGLCDLHSFSDDPPDGTIIMR
;
A
#
# COMPACT_ATOMS: atom_id res chain seq x y z
N MET A 1 10.60 15.06 54.38
CA MET A 1 10.67 15.57 52.99
C MET A 1 10.29 17.03 52.85
N ARG A 2 9.22 17.57 53.46
CA ARG A 2 8.97 19.03 53.39
C ARG A 2 10.14 19.87 53.93
N GLU A 3 10.72 19.44 55.04
CA GLU A 3 11.92 20.06 55.62
C GLU A 3 13.15 19.87 54.73
N ALA A 4 13.23 18.76 54.00
CA ALA A 4 14.27 18.51 53.00
C ALA A 4 14.16 19.52 51.86
N PHE A 5 12.96 19.71 51.30
CA PHE A 5 12.74 20.68 50.24
C PHE A 5 13.06 22.11 50.68
N GLN A 6 12.68 22.48 51.92
CA GLN A 6 13.02 23.78 52.50
C GLN A 6 14.54 23.99 52.65
N ARG A 7 15.31 22.96 53.01
CA ARG A 7 16.79 23.05 53.12
C ARG A 7 17.50 23.25 51.78
N PHE A 8 16.88 22.83 50.69
CA PHE A 8 17.43 22.90 49.34
C PHE A 8 16.77 24.00 48.49
N ASP A 9 15.99 24.90 49.12
CA ASP A 9 15.26 26.00 48.45
C ASP A 9 14.29 25.54 47.35
N LEU A 10 13.69 24.35 47.52
CA LEU A 10 12.74 23.75 46.58
C LEU A 10 11.30 23.83 47.11
N ASN A 11 10.34 24.02 46.22
CA ASN A 11 8.93 23.92 46.58
C ASN A 11 8.49 22.45 46.59
N HIS A 12 7.44 22.15 47.34
CA HIS A 12 6.88 20.80 47.40
C HIS A 12 6.34 20.30 46.06
N ASP A 13 5.96 21.22 45.16
CA ASP A 13 5.41 20.92 43.85
C ASP A 13 6.49 20.87 42.74
N ASP A 14 7.74 21.20 43.06
CA ASP A 14 8.81 21.23 42.07
C ASP A 14 9.18 19.82 41.60
N ARG A 15 9.41 19.68 40.30
CA ARG A 15 9.82 18.41 39.69
C ARG A 15 11.32 18.24 39.83
N ILE A 16 11.71 17.30 40.68
CA ILE A 16 13.11 17.04 40.99
C ILE A 16 13.51 15.73 40.35
N ASP A 17 14.67 15.67 39.71
CA ASP A 17 15.12 14.44 39.06
C ASP A 17 15.39 13.35 40.11
N ARG A 18 15.17 12.08 39.74
CA ARG A 18 15.31 10.94 40.66
C ARG A 18 16.69 10.93 41.32
N ARG A 19 17.73 11.32 40.58
CA ARG A 19 19.09 11.43 41.09
C ARG A 19 19.22 12.44 42.21
N GLU A 20 18.62 13.62 42.04
CA GLU A 20 18.67 14.71 43.00
C GLU A 20 17.87 14.34 44.25
N GLN A 21 16.71 13.69 44.10
CA GLN A 21 15.94 13.16 45.23
C GLN A 21 16.76 12.18 46.08
N VAL A 22 17.48 11.24 45.45
CA VAL A 22 18.33 10.27 46.15
C VAL A 22 19.51 10.97 46.85
N LEU A 23 20.14 11.96 46.22
CA LEU A 23 21.22 12.73 46.84
C LEU A 23 20.70 13.51 48.06
N MET A 24 19.57 14.21 47.90
CA MET A 24 18.95 15.00 48.97
C MET A 24 18.58 14.13 50.17
N TYR A 25 17.97 12.97 49.92
CA TYR A 25 17.64 12.00 50.98
C TYR A 25 18.90 11.50 51.69
N LYS A 26 19.95 11.11 50.95
CA LYS A 26 21.20 10.63 51.55
C LYS A 26 21.90 11.66 52.40
N THR A 27 21.96 12.91 51.95
CA THR A 27 22.60 13.99 52.71
C THR A 27 21.91 14.18 54.05
N ILE A 28 20.58 14.28 54.05
CA ILE A 28 19.79 14.47 55.28
C ILE A 28 19.83 13.23 56.17
N GLN A 29 19.79 12.03 55.58
CA GLN A 29 19.93 10.78 56.33
C GLN A 29 21.26 10.73 57.07
N LEU A 30 22.37 11.06 56.40
CA LEU A 30 23.71 11.05 57.02
C LEU A 30 23.81 12.07 58.15
N GLU A 31 23.33 13.30 57.95
CA GLU A 31 23.30 14.34 59.00
C GLU A 31 22.52 13.87 60.23
N MET A 32 21.32 13.31 60.03
CA MET A 32 20.48 12.81 61.13
C MET A 32 21.10 11.58 61.82
N GLU A 33 21.77 10.69 61.09
CA GLU A 33 22.48 9.54 61.67
C GLU A 33 23.70 9.97 62.51
N GLU A 34 24.40 11.03 62.11
CA GLU A 34 25.48 11.63 62.91
C GLU A 34 24.95 12.29 64.18
N GLU A 35 23.85 13.04 64.09
CA GLU A 35 23.17 13.61 65.26
C GLU A 35 22.72 12.51 66.23
N LEU A 36 22.15 11.41 65.72
CA LEU A 36 21.74 10.27 66.53
C LEU A 36 22.91 9.63 67.29
N LYS A 37 24.06 9.46 66.64
CA LYS A 37 25.29 8.96 67.28
C LYS A 37 25.76 9.89 68.41
N ASN A 38 25.67 11.21 68.19
CA ASN A 38 26.05 12.19 69.21
C ASN A 38 25.09 12.18 70.40
N LEU A 39 23.77 12.11 70.16
CA LEU A 39 22.75 12.05 71.23
C LEU A 39 22.84 10.78 72.07
N THR A 40 23.08 9.64 71.42
CA THR A 40 23.28 8.34 72.11
C THR A 40 24.57 8.30 72.92
N ALA A 41 25.67 8.88 72.41
CA ALA A 41 26.93 9.01 73.16
C ALA A 41 26.79 9.91 74.40
N ASN A 42 25.95 10.94 74.33
CA ASN A 42 25.69 11.88 75.43
C ASN A 42 24.61 11.38 76.42
N GLY A 43 24.03 10.20 76.21
CA GLY A 43 23.01 9.62 77.10
C GLY A 43 21.61 10.24 76.97
N MET A 44 21.34 11.04 75.93
CA MET A 44 20.05 11.70 75.71
C MET A 44 19.11 10.82 74.88
N TYR A 45 18.62 9.74 75.51
CA TYR A 45 17.87 8.68 74.80
C TYR A 45 16.46 9.09 74.32
N GLU A 46 15.79 9.99 75.02
CA GLU A 46 14.44 10.45 74.61
C GLU A 46 14.50 11.25 73.31
N GLU A 47 15.48 12.15 73.19
CA GLU A 47 15.74 12.92 71.96
C GLU A 47 16.19 12.00 70.83
N ALA A 48 17.08 11.03 71.11
CA ALA A 48 17.50 10.03 70.14
C ALA A 48 16.30 9.22 69.59
N ARG A 49 15.34 8.83 70.44
CA ARG A 49 14.12 8.12 70.02
C ARG A 49 13.21 8.99 69.14
N SER A 50 13.10 10.28 69.43
CA SER A 50 12.35 11.21 68.60
C SER A 50 12.98 11.36 67.21
N LEU A 51 14.31 11.39 67.15
CA LEU A 51 15.09 11.52 65.91
C LEU A 51 15.05 10.22 65.09
N GLU A 52 15.07 9.06 65.74
CA GLU A 52 14.83 7.75 65.09
C GLU A 52 13.44 7.68 64.46
N SER A 53 12.40 8.15 65.16
CA SER A 53 11.04 8.21 64.62
C SER A 53 10.96 9.15 63.41
N ARG A 54 11.69 10.27 63.46
CA ARG A 54 11.79 11.22 62.33
C ARG A 54 12.55 10.64 61.14
N LEU A 55 13.61 9.85 61.36
CA LEU A 55 14.32 9.11 60.30
C LEU A 55 13.40 8.07 59.62
N MET A 56 12.58 7.35 60.40
CA MET A 56 11.59 6.43 59.83
C MET A 56 10.55 7.16 58.98
N ASN A 57 10.02 8.29 59.46
CA ASN A 57 9.09 9.12 58.70
C ASN A 57 9.74 9.69 57.43
N LEU A 58 10.99 10.15 57.49
CA LEU A 58 11.72 10.66 56.32
C LEU A 58 11.86 9.58 55.24
N ARG A 59 12.16 8.34 55.65
CA ARG A 59 12.23 7.20 54.73
C ARG A 59 10.88 6.89 54.10
N GLN A 60 9.82 6.87 54.88
CA GLN A 60 8.47 6.64 54.37
C GLN A 60 8.05 7.74 53.38
N GLU A 61 8.28 9.01 53.71
CA GLU A 61 7.99 10.14 52.83
C GLU A 61 8.80 10.09 51.51
N PHE A 62 10.03 9.58 51.56
CA PHE A 62 10.84 9.37 50.35
C PHE A 62 10.30 8.22 49.49
N GLU A 63 9.90 7.10 50.11
CA GLU A 63 9.26 5.98 49.40
C GLU A 63 7.93 6.42 48.75
N ASP A 64 7.12 7.23 49.44
CA ASP A 64 5.88 7.81 48.92
C ASP A 64 6.11 8.76 47.75
N LEU A 65 7.10 9.66 47.86
CA LEU A 65 7.47 10.57 46.77
C LEU A 65 7.89 9.78 45.53
N HIS A 66 8.70 8.75 45.71
CA HIS A 66 9.10 7.84 44.63
C HIS A 66 7.85 7.22 44.00
N HIS A 67 6.96 6.59 44.77
CA HIS A 67 5.73 5.99 44.24
C HIS A 67 4.85 6.97 43.46
N GLN A 68 4.77 8.24 43.88
CA GLN A 68 4.04 9.28 43.15
C GLN A 68 4.67 9.58 41.79
N ASP A 69 6.00 9.71 41.71
CA ASP A 69 6.69 9.95 40.46
C ASP A 69 6.60 8.76 39.50
N PHE A 70 6.68 7.52 39.99
CA PHE A 70 6.41 6.34 39.17
C PHE A 70 4.99 6.33 38.62
N SER A 71 4.00 6.69 39.44
CA SER A 71 2.61 6.76 39.00
C SER A 71 2.42 7.82 37.91
N ARG A 72 3.05 9.00 38.07
CA ARG A 72 3.04 10.05 37.05
C ARG A 72 3.71 9.62 35.76
N GLN A 73 4.88 8.98 35.83
CA GLN A 73 5.58 8.46 34.66
C GLN A 73 4.75 7.38 33.94
N HIS A 74 4.13 6.48 34.70
CA HIS A 74 3.21 5.47 34.18
C HIS A 74 2.05 6.10 33.41
N ASP A 75 1.41 7.13 33.99
CA ASP A 75 0.28 7.81 33.37
C ASP A 75 0.69 8.57 32.11
N ASP A 76 1.84 9.25 32.14
CA ASP A 76 2.41 9.93 30.98
C ASP A 76 2.73 8.94 29.85
N GLN A 77 3.40 7.82 30.15
CA GLN A 77 3.72 6.78 29.17
C GLN A 77 2.45 6.13 28.60
N THR A 78 1.46 5.86 29.45
CA THR A 78 0.16 5.33 29.03
C THR A 78 -0.58 6.32 28.12
N ARG A 79 -0.58 7.61 28.46
CA ARG A 79 -1.16 8.68 27.63
C ARG A 79 -0.48 8.76 26.27
N MET A 80 0.85 8.71 26.24
CA MET A 80 1.63 8.71 25.00
C MET A 80 1.34 7.47 24.15
N LEU A 81 1.26 6.28 24.75
CA LEU A 81 0.90 5.05 24.05
C LEU A 81 -0.53 5.12 23.48
N ARG A 82 -1.50 5.67 24.22
CA ARG A 82 -2.88 5.87 23.71
C ARG A 82 -2.90 6.82 22.51
N SER A 83 -2.21 7.96 22.60
CA SER A 83 -2.09 8.91 21.48
C SER A 83 -1.42 8.27 20.27
N ALA A 84 -0.34 7.52 20.47
CA ALA A 84 0.35 6.79 19.41
C ALA A 84 -0.55 5.73 18.76
N LYS A 85 -1.31 4.95 19.55
CA LYS A 85 -2.30 3.98 19.06
C LYS A 85 -3.34 4.64 18.18
N GLN A 86 -3.86 5.80 18.57
CA GLN A 86 -4.87 6.53 17.81
C GLN A 86 -4.31 6.99 16.46
N LYS A 87 -3.18 7.71 16.46
CA LYS A 87 -2.52 8.18 15.23
C LYS A 87 -2.20 7.01 14.29
N PHE A 88 -1.76 5.89 14.86
CA PHE A 88 -1.48 4.70 14.08
C PHE A 88 -2.72 4.10 13.43
N ARG A 89 -3.85 4.02 14.16
CA ARG A 89 -5.15 3.56 13.61
C ARG A 89 -5.65 4.46 12.49
N GLU A 90 -5.53 5.78 12.66
CA GLU A 90 -5.92 6.77 11.64
C GLU A 90 -5.08 6.61 10.37
N ASN A 91 -3.75 6.50 10.52
CA ASN A 91 -2.85 6.26 9.40
C ASN A 91 -3.18 4.96 8.67
N LEU A 92 -3.40 3.87 9.42
CA LEU A 92 -3.76 2.57 8.84
C LEU A 92 -5.09 2.61 8.09
N LYS A 93 -6.09 3.30 8.65
CA LYS A 93 -7.38 3.50 7.99
C LYS A 93 -7.20 4.31 6.70
N ALA A 94 -6.41 5.37 6.73
CA ALA A 94 -6.13 6.20 5.56
C ALA A 94 -5.40 5.42 4.45
N THR A 95 -4.40 4.60 4.80
CA THR A 95 -3.70 3.76 3.81
C THR A 95 -4.64 2.72 3.21
N HIS A 96 -5.46 2.05 4.02
CA HIS A 96 -6.42 1.06 3.51
C HIS A 96 -7.49 1.68 2.62
N GLN A 97 -8.00 2.85 2.98
CA GLN A 97 -8.94 3.58 2.13
C GLN A 97 -8.31 3.98 0.80
N LYS A 98 -7.04 4.42 0.81
CA LYS A 98 -6.32 4.74 -0.42
C LYS A 98 -6.17 3.50 -1.30
N GLU A 99 -5.67 2.39 -0.75
CA GLU A 99 -5.50 1.14 -1.50
C GLU A 99 -6.83 0.61 -2.05
N LYS A 100 -7.92 0.70 -1.27
CA LYS A 100 -9.26 0.34 -1.74
C LYS A 100 -9.69 1.18 -2.93
N ARG A 101 -9.53 2.51 -2.87
CA ARG A 101 -9.82 3.41 -4.00
C ARG A 101 -8.97 3.09 -5.23
N ASP A 102 -7.68 2.83 -5.04
CA ASP A 102 -6.77 2.49 -6.13
C ASP A 102 -7.22 1.17 -6.83
N VAL A 103 -7.69 0.19 -6.05
CA VAL A 103 -8.26 -1.06 -6.60
C VAL A 103 -9.59 -0.81 -7.31
N GLU A 104 -10.48 0.00 -6.76
CA GLU A 104 -11.76 0.36 -7.40
C GLU A 104 -11.54 1.07 -8.75
N ILE A 105 -10.61 2.02 -8.80
CA ILE A 105 -10.21 2.70 -10.04
C ILE A 105 -9.67 1.67 -11.04
N PHE A 106 -8.75 0.80 -10.61
CA PHE A 106 -8.20 -0.24 -11.47
C PHE A 106 -9.30 -1.17 -12.04
N CYS A 107 -10.26 -1.60 -11.22
CA CYS A 107 -11.37 -2.43 -11.67
C CYS A 107 -12.21 -1.70 -12.73
N ARG A 108 -12.55 -0.44 -12.47
CA ARG A 108 -13.32 0.39 -13.40
C ARG A 108 -12.59 0.59 -14.73
N ASP A 109 -11.30 0.92 -14.69
CA ASP A 109 -10.48 1.11 -15.89
C ASP A 109 -10.47 -0.16 -16.74
N LYS A 110 -10.39 -1.34 -16.12
CA LYS A 110 -10.42 -2.64 -16.83
C LYS A 110 -11.78 -2.93 -17.45
N GLU A 111 -12.87 -2.57 -16.78
CA GLU A 111 -14.22 -2.68 -17.35
C GLU A 111 -14.40 -1.74 -18.55
N GLU A 112 -13.93 -0.50 -18.45
CA GLU A 112 -13.99 0.49 -19.53
C GLU A 112 -13.12 0.07 -20.73
N GLU A 113 -11.90 -0.42 -20.50
CA GLU A 113 -11.03 -1.00 -21.53
C GLU A 113 -11.71 -2.16 -22.27
N MET A 114 -12.32 -3.09 -21.53
CA MET A 114 -13.03 -4.24 -22.11
C MET A 114 -14.27 -3.81 -22.89
N ALA A 115 -15.03 -2.86 -22.38
CA ALA A 115 -16.18 -2.30 -23.08
C ALA A 115 -15.77 -1.59 -24.39
N HIS A 116 -14.66 -0.86 -24.38
CA HIS A 116 -14.10 -0.23 -25.58
C HIS A 116 -13.67 -1.30 -26.61
N LEU A 117 -12.98 -2.34 -26.16
CA LEU A 117 -12.56 -3.45 -27.02
C LEU A 117 -13.78 -4.14 -27.66
N HIS A 118 -14.85 -4.39 -26.91
CA HIS A 118 -16.10 -4.96 -27.42
C HIS A 118 -16.76 -4.06 -28.46
N LYS A 119 -16.76 -2.74 -28.27
CA LYS A 119 -17.27 -1.77 -29.26
C LYS A 119 -16.48 -1.83 -30.57
N VAL A 120 -15.14 -1.89 -30.49
CA VAL A 120 -14.28 -1.98 -31.69
C VAL A 120 -14.52 -3.29 -32.44
N GLN A 121 -14.63 -4.42 -31.73
CA GLN A 121 -14.94 -5.71 -32.36
C GLN A 121 -16.31 -5.71 -33.06
N LEU A 122 -17.33 -5.10 -32.45
CA LEU A 122 -18.65 -4.98 -33.07
C LEU A 122 -18.59 -4.13 -34.35
N ALA A 123 -17.91 -2.97 -34.29
CA ALA A 123 -17.73 -2.12 -35.47
C ALA A 123 -16.98 -2.83 -36.60
N GLN A 124 -15.92 -3.58 -36.27
CA GLN A 124 -15.17 -4.39 -37.23
C GLN A 124 -16.06 -5.48 -37.86
N LEU A 125 -16.82 -6.21 -37.04
CA LEU A 125 -17.73 -7.24 -37.55
C LEU A 125 -18.79 -6.63 -38.48
N GLU A 126 -19.42 -5.52 -38.12
CA GLU A 126 -20.42 -4.89 -38.97
C GLU A 126 -19.83 -4.40 -40.29
N MET A 127 -18.59 -3.88 -40.30
CA MET A 127 -17.88 -3.56 -41.54
C MET A 127 -17.63 -4.81 -42.40
N GLU A 128 -17.19 -5.92 -41.80
CA GLU A 128 -16.97 -7.19 -42.50
C GLU A 128 -18.28 -7.77 -43.07
N LEU A 129 -19.37 -7.72 -42.30
CA LEU A 129 -20.69 -8.17 -42.73
C LEU A 129 -21.23 -7.30 -43.88
N ALA A 130 -21.07 -5.98 -43.79
CA ALA A 130 -21.46 -5.06 -44.85
C ALA A 130 -20.64 -5.26 -46.14
N SER A 131 -19.36 -5.61 -46.02
CA SER A 131 -18.50 -5.91 -47.16
C SER A 131 -18.73 -7.29 -47.76
N THR A 132 -19.44 -8.20 -47.08
CA THR A 132 -19.64 -9.57 -47.56
C THR A 132 -20.70 -9.59 -48.67
N PRO A 133 -20.33 -9.85 -49.95
CA PRO A 133 -21.30 -9.84 -51.03
C PRO A 133 -22.25 -11.03 -50.96
N MET A 134 -23.49 -10.84 -51.41
CA MET A 134 -24.45 -11.95 -51.51
C MET A 134 -23.91 -13.01 -52.48
N PRO A 135 -23.78 -14.28 -52.07
CA PRO A 135 -23.29 -15.34 -52.93
C PRO A 135 -24.24 -15.59 -54.10
N LYS A 136 -23.70 -16.05 -55.23
CA LYS A 136 -24.52 -16.39 -56.41
C LYS A 136 -25.53 -17.48 -56.03
N ILE A 137 -26.81 -17.21 -56.28
CA ILE A 137 -27.92 -18.12 -55.99
C ILE A 137 -27.75 -19.37 -56.86
N LYS A 138 -27.78 -20.55 -56.22
CA LYS A 138 -27.85 -21.85 -56.91
C LYS A 138 -29.27 -22.35 -56.84
N PHE A 139 -29.97 -22.30 -57.97
CA PHE A 139 -31.34 -22.79 -58.07
C PHE A 139 -31.43 -24.30 -57.92
N SER A 140 -32.59 -24.78 -57.49
CA SER A 140 -32.84 -26.21 -57.38
C SER A 140 -32.75 -26.88 -58.75
N ARG A 141 -32.42 -28.18 -58.74
CA ARG A 141 -32.39 -29.00 -59.97
C ARG A 141 -33.71 -28.91 -60.75
N ARG A 142 -34.84 -28.90 -60.04
CA ARG A 142 -36.18 -28.79 -60.63
C ARG A 142 -36.38 -27.47 -61.37
N LEU A 143 -35.98 -26.34 -60.80
CA LEU A 143 -36.11 -25.04 -61.46
C LEU A 143 -35.23 -24.97 -62.72
N LEU A 144 -34.01 -25.50 -62.65
CA LEU A 144 -33.11 -25.58 -63.81
C LEU A 144 -33.67 -26.47 -64.93
N GLU A 145 -34.28 -27.60 -64.57
CA GLU A 145 -34.96 -28.49 -65.52
C GLU A 145 -36.15 -27.79 -66.19
N LEU A 146 -36.97 -27.03 -65.43
CA LEU A 146 -38.07 -26.23 -65.97
C LEU A 146 -37.58 -25.11 -66.89
N GLN A 147 -36.48 -24.43 -66.55
CA GLN A 147 -35.89 -23.41 -67.44
C GLN A 147 -35.36 -24.02 -68.74
N ASN A 148 -34.78 -25.23 -68.67
CA ASN A 148 -34.32 -25.93 -69.87
C ASN A 148 -35.49 -26.43 -70.72
N SER A 149 -36.57 -26.94 -70.11
CA SER A 149 -37.76 -27.37 -70.84
C SER A 149 -38.47 -26.19 -71.51
N GLU A 150 -38.61 -25.05 -70.83
CA GLU A 150 -39.15 -23.81 -71.42
C GLU A 150 -38.37 -23.39 -72.69
N ARG A 151 -37.03 -23.36 -72.61
CA ARG A 151 -36.16 -23.06 -73.77
C ARG A 151 -36.35 -24.06 -74.92
N ASN A 152 -36.46 -25.35 -74.61
CA ASN A 152 -36.62 -26.40 -75.61
C ASN A 152 -38.00 -26.34 -76.29
N LEU A 153 -39.08 -26.17 -75.51
CA LEU A 153 -40.45 -26.03 -76.03
C LEU A 153 -40.60 -24.77 -76.90
N SER A 154 -39.96 -23.67 -76.48
CA SER A 154 -39.90 -22.43 -77.27
C SER A 154 -39.18 -22.64 -78.60
N ARG A 155 -38.07 -23.39 -78.63
CA ARG A 155 -37.35 -23.75 -79.87
C ARG A 155 -38.19 -24.64 -80.79
N GLN A 156 -38.99 -25.53 -80.22
CA GLN A 156 -39.92 -26.40 -80.96
C GLN A 156 -41.23 -25.71 -81.38
N LYS A 157 -41.39 -24.42 -81.07
CA LYS A 157 -42.59 -23.60 -81.36
C LYS A 157 -43.87 -24.07 -80.65
N GLN A 158 -43.76 -24.80 -79.54
CA GLN A 158 -44.88 -25.22 -78.70
C GLN A 158 -45.16 -24.16 -77.63
N TYR A 159 -45.76 -23.03 -78.05
CA TYR A 159 -45.83 -21.83 -77.20
C TYR A 159 -46.78 -21.95 -76.01
N GLU A 160 -47.91 -22.65 -76.14
CA GLU A 160 -48.87 -22.81 -75.02
C GLU A 160 -48.29 -23.65 -73.87
N GLU A 161 -47.57 -24.72 -74.20
CA GLU A 161 -46.87 -25.56 -73.21
C GLU A 161 -45.72 -24.78 -72.55
N ALA A 162 -44.94 -24.04 -73.35
CA ALA A 162 -43.88 -23.17 -72.82
C ALA A 162 -44.43 -22.10 -71.86
N LYS A 163 -45.61 -21.52 -72.17
CA LYS A 163 -46.30 -20.55 -71.30
C LYS A 163 -46.75 -21.18 -69.98
N ALA A 164 -47.23 -22.42 -70.00
CA ALA A 164 -47.59 -23.15 -68.78
C ALA A 164 -46.37 -23.40 -67.89
N VAL A 165 -45.25 -23.89 -68.47
CA VAL A 165 -43.97 -24.06 -67.75
C VAL A 165 -43.47 -22.73 -67.21
N ARG A 166 -43.59 -21.64 -67.96
CA ARG A 166 -43.16 -20.31 -67.52
C ARG A 166 -43.90 -19.84 -66.28
N ARG A 167 -45.23 -20.03 -66.21
CA ARG A 167 -46.01 -19.72 -65.00
C ARG A 167 -45.51 -20.49 -63.78
N MET A 168 -45.06 -21.73 -63.96
CA MET A 168 -44.48 -22.52 -62.85
C MET A 168 -43.12 -21.97 -62.41
N ILE A 169 -42.26 -21.54 -63.35
CA ILE A 169 -40.98 -20.88 -63.06
C ILE A 169 -41.23 -19.57 -62.30
N ASP A 170 -42.15 -18.73 -62.78
CA ASP A 170 -42.47 -17.43 -62.19
C ASP A 170 -42.98 -17.57 -60.74
N HIS A 171 -43.54 -18.73 -60.37
CA HIS A 171 -43.96 -19.02 -58.99
C HIS A 171 -42.86 -19.62 -58.11
N LEU A 172 -42.03 -20.52 -58.66
CA LEU A 172 -40.98 -21.22 -57.90
C LEU A 172 -39.73 -20.35 -57.69
N GLN A 173 -39.33 -19.58 -58.68
CA GLN A 173 -38.13 -18.74 -58.62
C GLN A 173 -38.12 -17.77 -57.43
N PRO A 174 -39.16 -16.93 -57.19
CA PRO A 174 -39.14 -16.00 -56.07
C PRO A 174 -39.07 -16.71 -54.71
N ARG A 175 -39.70 -17.88 -54.58
CA ARG A 175 -39.63 -18.68 -53.33
C ARG A 175 -38.21 -19.16 -53.04
N GLU A 176 -37.52 -19.71 -54.03
CA GLU A 176 -36.13 -20.15 -53.86
C GLU A 176 -35.18 -18.97 -53.58
N GLU A 177 -35.40 -17.82 -54.23
CA GLU A 177 -34.63 -16.59 -53.96
C GLU A 177 -34.86 -16.07 -52.54
N GLU A 178 -36.11 -16.05 -52.05
CA GLU A 178 -36.44 -15.66 -50.68
C GLU A 178 -35.83 -16.59 -49.64
N GLU A 179 -35.93 -17.91 -49.84
CA GLU A 179 -35.30 -18.88 -48.94
C GLU A 179 -33.79 -18.73 -48.91
N PHE A 180 -33.17 -18.47 -50.06
CA PHE A 180 -31.73 -18.23 -50.13
C PHE A 180 -31.34 -16.95 -49.38
N ARG A 181 -32.08 -15.84 -49.58
CA ARG A 181 -31.85 -14.58 -48.85
C ARG A 181 -32.01 -14.78 -47.34
N LYS A 182 -33.06 -15.46 -46.89
CA LYS A 182 -33.28 -15.81 -45.48
C LYS A 182 -32.13 -16.62 -44.90
N LYS A 183 -31.64 -17.64 -45.62
CA LYS A 183 -30.48 -18.45 -45.17
C LYS A 183 -29.22 -17.60 -45.08
N PHE A 184 -28.99 -16.69 -46.03
CA PHE A 184 -27.85 -15.79 -46.00
C PHE A 184 -27.92 -14.82 -44.82
N GLU A 185 -29.08 -14.18 -44.60
CA GLU A 185 -29.32 -13.31 -43.43
C GLU A 185 -29.13 -14.05 -42.11
N GLN A 186 -29.65 -15.29 -42.01
CA GLN A 186 -29.41 -16.15 -40.84
C GLN A 186 -27.93 -16.44 -40.62
N GLN A 187 -27.13 -16.60 -41.68
CA GLN A 187 -25.68 -16.79 -41.55
C GLN A 187 -24.99 -15.52 -41.01
N LEU A 188 -25.40 -14.34 -41.46
CA LEU A 188 -24.89 -13.07 -40.92
C LEU A 188 -25.29 -12.91 -39.45
N GLN A 189 -26.55 -13.21 -39.12
CA GLN A 189 -27.03 -13.14 -37.73
C GLN A 189 -26.30 -14.12 -36.82
N ARG A 190 -26.07 -15.36 -37.26
CA ARG A 190 -25.26 -16.33 -36.50
C ARG A 190 -23.87 -15.81 -36.16
N ARG A 191 -23.25 -15.02 -37.04
CA ARG A 191 -21.93 -14.41 -36.76
C ARG A 191 -22.02 -13.35 -35.65
N ARG A 192 -23.08 -12.54 -35.65
CA ARG A 192 -23.37 -11.59 -34.55
C ARG A 192 -23.58 -12.33 -33.24
N ASP A 193 -24.46 -13.33 -33.23
CA ASP A 193 -24.77 -14.12 -32.03
C ASP A 193 -23.52 -14.84 -31.47
N LEU A 194 -22.60 -15.29 -32.34
CA LEU A 194 -21.33 -15.88 -31.93
C LEU A 194 -20.38 -14.87 -31.29
N LEU A 195 -20.32 -13.65 -31.82
CA LEU A 195 -19.53 -12.58 -31.21
C LEU A 195 -20.11 -12.19 -29.84
N ASP A 196 -21.43 -12.05 -29.74
CA ASP A 196 -22.11 -11.70 -28.48
C ASP A 196 -21.82 -12.75 -27.40
N LYS A 197 -21.96 -14.05 -27.71
CA LYS A 197 -21.61 -15.14 -26.79
C LYS A 197 -20.16 -15.06 -26.32
N LYS A 198 -19.23 -14.78 -27.25
CA LYS A 198 -17.82 -14.63 -26.91
C LYS A 198 -17.60 -13.43 -25.97
N GLN A 199 -18.24 -12.30 -26.24
CA GLN A 199 -18.14 -11.10 -25.39
C GLN A 199 -18.74 -11.34 -24.00
N GLU A 200 -19.85 -12.08 -23.89
CA GLU A 200 -20.42 -12.49 -22.61
C GLU A 200 -19.47 -13.37 -21.79
N GLU A 201 -18.83 -14.36 -22.42
CA GLU A 201 -17.83 -15.20 -21.75
C GLU A 201 -16.63 -14.38 -21.27
N GLU A 202 -16.16 -13.43 -22.08
CA GLU A 202 -15.07 -12.52 -21.69
C GLU A 202 -15.47 -11.62 -20.51
N ARG A 203 -16.71 -11.11 -20.47
CA ARG A 203 -17.24 -10.33 -19.33
C ARG A 203 -17.27 -11.17 -18.05
N LYS A 204 -17.73 -12.42 -18.12
CA LYS A 204 -17.75 -13.34 -16.97
C LYS A 204 -16.33 -13.58 -16.43
N ARG A 205 -15.39 -13.90 -17.32
CA ARG A 205 -13.98 -14.11 -16.95
C ARG A 205 -13.34 -12.85 -16.35
N LEU A 206 -13.69 -11.67 -16.87
CA LEU A 206 -13.22 -10.40 -16.31
C LEU A 206 -13.80 -10.19 -14.91
N ALA A 207 -15.11 -10.38 -14.72
CA ALA A 207 -15.78 -10.21 -13.43
C ALA A 207 -15.18 -11.12 -12.36
N GLU A 208 -14.90 -12.39 -12.69
CA GLU A 208 -14.20 -13.33 -11.80
C GLU A 208 -12.82 -12.79 -11.40
N LYS A 209 -12.01 -12.33 -12.36
CA LYS A 209 -10.68 -11.76 -12.07
C LYS A 209 -10.75 -10.49 -11.22
N LEU A 210 -11.69 -9.59 -11.50
CA LEU A 210 -11.86 -8.36 -10.71
C LEU A 210 -12.33 -8.67 -9.29
N SER A 211 -13.23 -9.65 -9.13
CA SER A 211 -13.66 -10.13 -7.82
C SER A 211 -12.49 -10.71 -7.02
N GLU A 212 -11.59 -11.47 -7.67
CA GLU A 212 -10.39 -12.03 -7.04
C GLU A 212 -9.44 -10.93 -6.56
N VAL A 213 -9.20 -9.90 -7.39
CA VAL A 213 -8.35 -8.76 -7.04
C VAL A 213 -8.91 -8.02 -5.81
N SER A 214 -10.22 -7.75 -5.80
CA SER A 214 -10.90 -7.08 -4.69
C SER A 214 -10.83 -7.90 -3.41
N HIS A 215 -11.14 -9.20 -3.49
CA HIS A 215 -11.08 -10.10 -2.35
C HIS A 215 -9.66 -10.25 -1.80
N ARG A 216 -8.65 -10.35 -2.68
CA ARG A 216 -7.24 -10.40 -2.28
C ARG A 216 -6.82 -9.12 -1.55
N ASN A 217 -7.23 -7.95 -2.03
CA ASN A 217 -6.96 -6.69 -1.34
C ASN A 217 -7.59 -6.67 0.06
N GLN A 218 -8.85 -7.11 0.18
CA GLN A 218 -9.55 -7.21 1.47
C GLN A 218 -8.83 -8.15 2.44
N LEU A 219 -8.39 -9.33 1.98
CA LEU A 219 -7.63 -10.27 2.81
C LEU A 219 -6.29 -9.70 3.29
N LEU A 220 -5.58 -8.97 2.41
CA LEU A 220 -4.34 -8.31 2.77
C LEU A 220 -4.59 -7.22 3.82
N ALA A 221 -5.62 -6.41 3.65
CA ALA A 221 -6.01 -5.39 4.62
C ALA A 221 -6.35 -6.02 6.00
N ASN A 222 -7.13 -7.09 6.03
CA ASN A 222 -7.45 -7.80 7.27
C ASN A 222 -6.19 -8.35 7.95
N ARG A 223 -5.30 -9.00 7.18
CA ARG A 223 -4.04 -9.54 7.71
C ARG A 223 -3.14 -8.46 8.30
N VAL A 224 -3.07 -7.29 7.65
CA VAL A 224 -2.30 -6.15 8.13
C VAL A 224 -2.93 -5.61 9.43
N GLN A 225 -4.25 -5.47 9.49
CA GLN A 225 -4.97 -5.10 10.72
C GLN A 225 -4.68 -6.05 11.87
N ASP A 226 -4.79 -7.37 11.65
CA ASP A 226 -4.53 -8.38 12.68
C ASP A 226 -3.09 -8.32 13.19
N THR A 227 -2.13 -8.19 12.26
CA THR A 227 -0.71 -8.09 12.61
C THR A 227 -0.47 -6.86 13.49
N HIS A 228 -1.10 -5.74 13.16
CA HIS A 228 -0.99 -4.52 13.94
C HIS A 228 -1.72 -4.59 15.27
N HIS A 229 -2.90 -5.22 15.32
CA HIS A 229 -3.64 -5.43 16.54
C HIS A 229 -2.78 -6.21 17.56
N ARG A 230 -2.25 -7.37 17.15
CA ARG A 230 -1.36 -8.19 17.99
C ARG A 230 -0.13 -7.43 18.44
N ARG A 231 0.49 -6.64 17.54
CA ARG A 231 1.64 -5.80 17.90
C ARG A 231 1.28 -4.78 18.97
N LEU A 232 0.14 -4.11 18.87
CA LEU A 232 -0.31 -3.14 19.86
C LEU A 232 -0.65 -3.81 21.20
N GLU A 233 -1.24 -5.00 21.17
CA GLU A 233 -1.49 -5.80 22.38
C GLU A 233 -0.19 -6.18 23.08
N HIS A 234 0.80 -6.70 22.33
CA HIS A 234 2.12 -7.04 22.87
C HIS A 234 2.80 -5.81 23.48
N LEU A 235 2.84 -4.67 22.76
CA LEU A 235 3.42 -3.43 23.30
C LEU A 235 2.73 -2.97 24.59
N THR A 236 1.42 -3.16 24.69
CA THR A 236 0.66 -2.81 25.90
C THR A 236 1.00 -3.76 27.05
N ARG A 237 1.08 -5.07 26.76
CA ARG A 237 1.45 -6.09 27.74
C ARG A 237 2.87 -5.88 28.24
N ASP A 238 3.81 -5.59 27.35
CA ASP A 238 5.21 -5.34 27.66
C ASP A 238 5.36 -4.07 28.52
N MET A 239 4.65 -2.99 28.17
CA MET A 239 4.60 -1.77 28.97
C MET A 239 4.03 -2.03 30.37
N ASN A 240 2.88 -2.70 30.46
CA ASN A 240 2.26 -3.04 31.75
C ASN A 240 3.16 -3.95 32.60
N HIS A 241 3.84 -4.91 31.97
CA HIS A 241 4.80 -5.77 32.65
C HIS A 241 6.02 -4.99 33.14
N ALA A 242 6.57 -4.10 32.32
CA ALA A 242 7.68 -3.22 32.71
C ALA A 242 7.29 -2.37 33.93
N HIS A 243 6.10 -1.77 33.91
CA HIS A 243 5.57 -1.00 35.04
C HIS A 243 5.34 -1.84 36.29
N ALA A 244 4.82 -3.06 36.16
CA ALA A 244 4.66 -3.98 37.28
C ALA A 244 6.01 -4.34 37.91
N MET A 245 7.02 -4.63 37.08
CA MET A 245 8.37 -4.93 37.55
C MET A 245 9.05 -3.72 38.18
N GLU A 246 8.87 -2.52 37.63
CA GLU A 246 9.36 -1.28 38.21
C GLU A 246 8.73 -0.99 39.57
N ARG A 247 7.42 -1.24 39.73
CA ARG A 247 6.73 -1.09 41.02
C ARG A 247 7.25 -2.04 42.09
N LEU A 248 7.67 -3.24 41.70
CA LEU A 248 8.24 -4.24 42.63
C LEU A 248 9.71 -3.96 42.97
N LYS A 249 10.42 -3.18 42.15
CA LYS A 249 11.80 -2.81 42.44
C LYS A 249 11.83 -1.82 43.61
N LYS A 250 12.68 -2.13 44.59
CA LYS A 250 13.01 -1.16 45.64
C LYS A 250 13.65 0.07 45.00
N PRO A 251 13.41 1.28 45.54
CA PRO A 251 14.09 2.48 45.09
C PRO A 251 15.60 2.23 45.05
N GLU A 252 16.20 2.25 43.85
CA GLU A 252 17.65 2.12 43.72
C GLU A 252 18.30 3.34 44.38
N MET A 253 18.88 3.12 45.56
CA MET A 253 19.59 4.17 46.31
C MET A 253 21.00 4.41 45.76
N SER A 254 21.46 3.60 44.81
CA SER A 254 22.74 3.82 44.15
C SER A 254 22.59 4.88 43.06
N VAL A 255 23.14 6.06 43.32
CA VAL A 255 23.40 7.05 42.26
C VAL A 255 24.58 6.53 41.45
N HIS A 256 24.30 5.69 40.46
CA HIS A 256 25.31 5.38 39.46
C HIS A 256 25.60 6.66 38.66
N PRO A 257 26.86 7.06 38.48
CA PRO A 257 27.17 8.12 37.52
C PRO A 257 26.57 7.70 36.18
N SER A 258 25.81 8.60 35.54
CA SER A 258 25.06 8.28 34.33
C SER A 258 25.95 7.50 33.36
N ALA A 259 25.40 6.51 32.67
CA ALA A 259 26.17 5.69 31.71
C ALA A 259 26.85 6.55 30.60
N LEU A 260 26.41 7.80 30.44
CA LEU A 260 27.03 8.82 29.59
C LEU A 260 28.35 9.39 30.16
N LEU A 261 28.56 9.36 31.48
CA LEU A 261 29.77 9.81 32.18
C LEU A 261 30.81 8.69 32.35
N GLN A 262 30.39 7.43 32.39
CA GLN A 262 31.32 6.30 32.38
C GLN A 262 31.74 5.98 30.95
N GLN A 263 32.71 6.74 30.42
CA GLN A 263 33.50 6.25 29.30
C GLN A 263 34.10 4.90 29.73
N ARG A 264 33.73 3.81 29.03
CA ARG A 264 34.40 2.52 29.20
C ARG A 264 35.90 2.76 29.00
N ALA A 265 36.76 2.09 29.76
CA ALA A 265 38.22 2.28 29.67
C ALA A 265 38.75 2.20 28.22
N SER A 266 38.09 1.39 27.37
CA SER A 266 38.40 1.22 25.95
C SER A 266 37.44 1.96 24.99
N HIS A 267 36.63 2.91 25.45
CA HIS A 267 35.73 3.68 24.58
C HIS A 267 36.53 4.40 23.49
N GLN A 268 37.70 4.94 23.80
CA GLN A 268 38.57 5.59 22.81
C GLN A 268 39.14 4.61 21.77
N ASP A 269 39.30 3.33 22.14
CA ASP A 269 39.83 2.28 21.25
C ASP A 269 38.75 1.63 20.37
N THR A 270 37.47 1.84 20.68
CA THR A 270 36.37 1.26 19.91
C THR A 270 35.94 2.13 18.74
N ALA A 271 35.57 1.49 17.62
CA ALA A 271 35.12 2.15 16.39
C ALA A 271 33.91 3.11 16.57
N ALA A 272 33.22 3.05 17.71
CA ALA A 272 32.15 3.99 18.06
C ALA A 272 32.68 5.42 18.30
N ALA A 273 33.85 5.59 18.92
CA ALA A 273 34.49 6.90 19.09
C ALA A 273 34.94 7.49 17.74
N LEU A 274 35.48 6.64 16.87
CA LEU A 274 35.89 7.01 15.51
C LEU A 274 34.68 7.32 14.60
N ARG A 275 33.49 6.74 14.83
CA ARG A 275 32.30 7.08 14.04
C ARG A 275 31.89 8.54 14.18
N GLY A 276 32.04 9.12 15.38
CA GLY A 276 31.76 10.54 15.61
C GLY A 276 32.72 11.45 14.84
N SER A 277 34.02 11.14 14.87
CA SER A 277 35.02 11.89 14.11
C SER A 277 34.90 11.68 12.59
N HIS A 278 34.51 10.48 12.14
CA HIS A 278 34.22 10.19 10.74
C HIS A 278 32.97 10.90 10.21
N LEU A 279 31.92 11.03 11.03
CA LEU A 279 30.73 11.82 10.69
C LEU A 279 31.08 13.31 10.57
N LEU A 280 31.84 13.84 11.52
CA LEU A 280 32.28 15.24 11.49
C LEU A 280 33.20 15.53 10.30
N THR A 281 34.17 14.67 10.01
CA THR A 281 35.02 14.82 8.81
C THR A 281 34.22 14.70 7.52
N LYS A 282 33.19 13.84 7.46
CA LYS A 282 32.33 13.73 6.28
C LYS A 282 31.43 14.96 6.09
N VAL A 283 30.90 15.52 7.17
CA VAL A 283 30.11 16.76 7.15
C VAL A 283 30.99 17.96 6.81
N MET A 284 32.20 18.05 7.37
CA MET A 284 33.17 19.09 7.03
C MET A 284 33.66 18.98 5.58
N ALA A 285 33.89 17.76 5.07
CA ALA A 285 34.23 17.55 3.67
C ALA A 285 33.08 17.93 2.71
N GLN A 286 31.82 17.66 3.09
CA GLN A 286 30.65 18.09 2.32
C GLN A 286 30.43 19.61 2.38
N ALA A 287 30.65 20.23 3.54
CA ALA A 287 30.59 21.69 3.69
C ALA A 287 31.70 22.38 2.88
N ALA A 288 32.92 21.82 2.87
CA ALA A 288 34.02 22.32 2.04
C ALA A 288 33.76 22.12 0.54
N ALA A 289 33.07 21.05 0.14
CA ALA A 289 32.69 20.79 -1.25
C ALA A 289 31.53 21.67 -1.74
N THR A 290 30.76 22.27 -0.84
CA THR A 290 29.60 23.13 -1.16
C THR A 290 29.88 24.62 -0.97
N SER A 291 31.09 25.02 -0.58
CA SER A 291 31.47 26.44 -0.55
C SER A 291 31.64 26.98 -1.99
N PRO A 292 31.00 28.10 -2.36
CA PRO A 292 30.95 28.60 -3.73
C PRO A 292 32.24 29.28 -4.22
N ASP A 293 33.26 29.44 -3.38
CA ASP A 293 34.47 30.21 -3.70
C ASP A 293 35.53 29.46 -4.55
N LYS A 294 35.27 28.22 -4.98
CA LYS A 294 36.18 27.47 -5.87
C LYS A 294 35.74 27.38 -7.34
N ALA A 295 34.69 28.09 -7.74
CA ALA A 295 34.24 28.09 -9.14
C ALA A 295 34.87 29.20 -10.01
N ARG A 296 35.80 30.02 -9.49
CA ARG A 296 36.35 31.17 -10.24
C ARG A 296 37.87 31.35 -10.13
N ALA A 297 38.64 30.27 -10.20
CA ALA A 297 40.06 30.37 -10.54
C ALA A 297 40.55 29.07 -11.19
N GLY A 298 40.96 29.13 -12.46
CA GLY A 298 41.76 28.06 -13.06
C GLY A 298 41.37 27.61 -14.47
N ALA A 299 41.07 28.53 -15.38
CA ALA A 299 41.25 28.27 -16.81
C ALA A 299 42.58 28.93 -17.23
N GLY A 300 43.62 28.13 -17.47
CA GLY A 300 44.82 28.61 -18.16
C GLY A 300 46.13 27.91 -17.82
N ALA A 301 46.75 27.38 -18.88
CA ALA A 301 48.16 27.02 -19.07
C ALA A 301 48.63 25.63 -18.59
N GLY A 302 49.30 24.95 -19.52
CA GLY A 302 49.79 23.59 -19.38
C GLY A 302 51.19 23.50 -18.79
N GLY A 303 51.64 22.25 -18.63
CA GLY A 303 52.96 21.94 -18.12
C GLY A 303 53.11 20.43 -17.94
N ALA A 304 53.97 19.85 -18.76
CA ALA A 304 54.34 18.44 -18.73
C ALA A 304 54.91 18.01 -17.37
N GLY A 305 54.63 16.78 -16.96
CA GLY A 305 55.29 16.15 -15.82
C GLY A 305 54.59 14.88 -15.32
N SER A 306 55.03 13.72 -15.83
CA SER A 306 54.89 12.41 -15.16
C SER A 306 55.34 12.52 -13.69
N PRO A 307 54.72 11.80 -12.72
CA PRO A 307 55.08 10.38 -12.55
C PRO A 307 53.99 9.44 -11.97
N SER A 308 54.28 8.14 -12.12
CA SER A 308 53.98 7.01 -11.24
C SER A 308 52.53 6.62 -10.94
N ARG A 309 52.11 5.61 -11.70
CA ARG A 309 51.15 4.56 -11.33
C ARG A 309 51.51 3.93 -9.97
N MET A 310 50.61 4.08 -9.00
CA MET A 310 50.38 3.06 -7.97
C MET A 310 48.89 2.71 -8.02
N SER A 311 48.61 1.51 -8.50
CA SER A 311 47.28 0.92 -8.56
C SER A 311 46.91 0.36 -7.18
N THR A 312 45.85 0.88 -6.57
CA THR A 312 45.09 0.14 -5.56
C THR A 312 43.62 0.13 -5.95
N VAL A 313 43.05 -1.05 -5.79
CA VAL A 313 41.78 -1.53 -6.31
C VAL A 313 40.64 -0.86 -5.56
N SER A 314 39.78 -0.13 -6.28
CA SER A 314 38.54 0.44 -5.76
C SER A 314 37.41 -0.59 -5.85
N SER A 315 37.22 -1.37 -4.79
CA SER A 315 35.97 -2.08 -4.53
C SER A 315 34.95 -1.10 -3.96
N ALA A 316 34.06 -0.60 -4.83
CA ALA A 316 32.95 0.25 -4.45
C ALA A 316 31.76 -0.60 -3.97
N GLU A 317 31.71 -0.90 -2.67
CA GLU A 317 30.46 -1.30 -2.02
C GLU A 317 29.56 -0.07 -1.82
N ARG A 318 28.50 0.00 -2.63
CA ARG A 318 27.41 0.96 -2.44
C ARG A 318 26.49 0.46 -1.33
N LEU A 319 26.66 0.96 -0.11
CA LEU A 319 25.64 0.90 0.94
C LEU A 319 24.61 2.01 0.69
N SER A 320 23.53 1.65 -0.02
CA SER A 320 22.29 2.44 -0.05
C SER A 320 21.50 2.18 1.23
N THR A 321 21.05 3.26 1.87
CA THR A 321 20.05 3.26 2.94
C THR A 321 18.83 2.45 2.51
N ALA A 322 18.59 1.32 3.18
CA ALA A 322 17.50 0.42 2.85
C ALA A 322 16.17 0.91 3.48
N PRO A 323 15.07 1.00 2.72
CA PRO A 323 13.73 0.98 3.30
C PRO A 323 13.42 -0.43 3.84
N SER A 324 12.62 -0.50 4.91
CA SER A 324 12.26 -1.74 5.63
C SER A 324 11.73 -2.82 4.69
N GLN A 325 12.22 -4.05 4.88
CA GLN A 325 11.99 -5.22 4.02
C GLN A 325 10.51 -5.56 3.76
N THR A 326 9.56 -5.10 4.56
CA THR A 326 8.12 -5.35 4.40
C THR A 326 7.50 -4.61 3.21
N ASP A 327 7.98 -3.40 2.88
CA ASP A 327 7.43 -2.60 1.77
C ASP A 327 7.94 -3.05 0.39
N ARG A 328 9.11 -3.69 0.35
CA ARG A 328 9.72 -4.19 -0.89
C ARG A 328 9.07 -5.47 -1.38
N VAL A 329 8.49 -6.28 -0.50
CA VAL A 329 7.83 -7.54 -0.88
C VAL A 329 6.46 -7.25 -1.50
N ALA A 330 5.68 -6.30 -0.97
CA ALA A 330 4.36 -5.96 -1.53
C ALA A 330 4.43 -5.38 -2.96
N ARG A 331 5.41 -4.50 -3.24
CA ARG A 331 5.59 -3.92 -4.59
C ARG A 331 6.23 -4.88 -5.60
N LYS A 332 7.00 -5.87 -5.15
CA LYS A 332 7.68 -6.83 -6.04
C LYS A 332 6.82 -8.04 -6.39
N VAL A 333 5.77 -8.34 -5.60
CA VAL A 333 4.78 -9.39 -5.93
C VAL A 333 3.81 -8.92 -7.02
N MET A 334 3.40 -7.64 -7.03
CA MET A 334 2.54 -7.10 -8.10
C MET A 334 3.23 -7.02 -9.49
N ALA A 335 4.56 -6.89 -9.53
CA ALA A 335 5.32 -6.73 -10.79
C ALA A 335 5.87 -8.05 -11.37
N LYS A 336 5.89 -9.16 -10.61
CA LYS A 336 6.47 -10.44 -11.07
C LYS A 336 5.46 -11.44 -11.60
N ASP A 337 4.17 -11.28 -11.28
CA ASP A 337 3.13 -12.23 -11.69
C ASP A 337 2.51 -11.91 -13.06
N LEU A 338 2.97 -10.84 -13.74
CA LEU A 338 2.57 -10.51 -15.12
C LEU A 338 3.49 -11.11 -16.21
N SER A 339 4.53 -11.86 -15.87
CA SER A 339 5.53 -12.33 -16.85
C SER A 339 5.79 -13.85 -16.87
N LYS A 340 4.90 -14.67 -16.31
CA LYS A 340 5.05 -16.14 -16.38
C LYS A 340 3.71 -16.83 -16.68
N SER A 341 3.34 -16.81 -17.95
CA SER A 341 2.47 -17.83 -18.54
C SER A 341 3.25 -18.54 -19.65
N ASP A 342 4.17 -19.42 -19.24
CA ASP A 342 4.78 -20.42 -20.12
C ASP A 342 3.74 -21.52 -20.38
N LEU A 343 3.02 -21.39 -21.51
CA LEU A 343 2.27 -22.46 -22.12
C LEU A 343 3.22 -23.28 -22.99
N GLY A 344 3.73 -24.38 -22.44
CA GLY A 344 4.37 -25.45 -23.22
C GLY A 344 3.31 -26.29 -23.92
N GLY A 345 3.11 -26.05 -25.21
CA GLY A 345 2.12 -26.78 -26.01
C GLY A 345 2.36 -26.64 -27.52
N THR A 346 3.16 -27.56 -28.05
CA THR A 346 3.20 -28.09 -29.44
C THR A 346 3.28 -27.12 -30.63
N ARG A 347 4.41 -27.24 -31.35
CA ARG A 347 4.68 -26.71 -32.69
C ARG A 347 3.49 -26.96 -33.64
N SER A 348 2.90 -25.87 -34.13
CA SER A 348 2.08 -25.86 -35.34
C SER A 348 2.59 -24.76 -36.27
N THR A 349 2.86 -25.15 -37.51
CA THR A 349 3.45 -24.36 -38.59
C THR A 349 2.54 -23.18 -38.94
N ARG A 350 2.99 -21.95 -38.66
CA ARG A 350 2.30 -20.71 -39.08
C ARG A 350 2.63 -20.37 -40.54
N SER A 351 1.56 -20.25 -41.32
CA SER A 351 1.51 -19.51 -42.58
C SER A 351 1.74 -18.00 -42.36
N PRO A 352 2.14 -17.25 -43.40
CA PRO A 352 2.42 -15.82 -43.29
C PRO A 352 1.13 -15.01 -43.11
N THR A 353 1.13 -14.13 -42.11
CA THR A 353 0.12 -13.11 -41.84
C THR A 353 0.08 -12.06 -42.96
N PRO A 354 -1.11 -11.63 -43.43
CA PRO A 354 -1.23 -10.50 -44.33
C PRO A 354 -1.07 -9.18 -43.56
N THR A 355 -0.24 -8.30 -44.12
CA THR A 355 0.00 -6.92 -43.68
C THR A 355 -1.29 -6.10 -43.76
N LEU A 356 -1.72 -5.53 -42.64
CA LEU A 356 -2.85 -4.60 -42.57
C LEU A 356 -2.48 -3.23 -43.21
N PRO A 357 -3.41 -2.58 -43.93
CA PRO A 357 -3.20 -1.23 -44.45
C PRO A 357 -3.27 -0.19 -43.32
N GLN A 358 -2.29 0.72 -43.29
CA GLN A 358 -2.27 1.90 -42.43
C GLN A 358 -3.40 2.86 -42.82
N LEU A 359 -4.26 3.20 -41.87
CA LEU A 359 -5.25 4.28 -42.02
C LEU A 359 -4.61 5.64 -41.69
N PRO A 360 -5.01 6.73 -42.39
CA PRO A 360 -4.46 8.05 -42.19
C PRO A 360 -4.92 8.70 -40.88
N ALA A 361 -4.00 9.42 -40.25
CA ALA A 361 -4.21 10.18 -39.03
C ALA A 361 -5.28 11.28 -39.23
N HIS A 362 -6.39 11.18 -38.49
CA HIS A 362 -7.37 12.25 -38.40
C HIS A 362 -7.03 13.21 -37.26
N LYS A 363 -7.17 14.49 -37.61
CA LYS A 363 -6.83 15.69 -36.85
C LYS A 363 -7.66 15.81 -35.56
N THR A 364 -6.94 16.27 -34.54
CA THR A 364 -7.40 16.80 -33.26
C THR A 364 -8.55 17.80 -33.44
N LEU A 365 -9.70 17.52 -32.83
CA LEU A 365 -10.73 18.53 -32.55
C LEU A 365 -10.73 18.82 -31.05
N GLN A 366 -10.36 20.04 -30.72
CA GLN A 366 -10.61 20.68 -29.43
C GLN A 366 -12.11 20.89 -29.26
N GLY A 367 -12.64 20.63 -28.07
CA GLY A 367 -14.06 20.79 -27.82
C GLY A 367 -14.48 20.64 -26.36
N VAL A 368 -14.31 21.72 -25.60
CA VAL A 368 -15.24 22.27 -24.59
C VAL A 368 -15.64 21.39 -23.38
N TYR A 369 -15.18 21.86 -22.22
CA TYR A 369 -15.66 21.51 -20.88
C TYR A 369 -17.16 21.77 -20.71
N VAL A 370 -17.89 20.79 -20.18
CA VAL A 370 -19.20 21.02 -19.53
C VAL A 370 -19.11 20.50 -18.10
N THR A 371 -19.11 21.43 -17.16
CA THR A 371 -19.27 21.19 -15.72
C THR A 371 -20.73 20.89 -15.42
N GLY A 372 -21.00 19.66 -15.00
CA GLY A 372 -22.30 19.25 -14.46
C GLY A 372 -22.13 18.84 -13.00
N LEU A 373 -22.53 19.73 -12.09
CA LEU A 373 -22.80 19.43 -10.69
C LEU A 373 -23.88 18.34 -10.61
N CYS A 374 -23.63 17.29 -9.82
CA CYS A 374 -24.68 16.42 -9.31
C CYS A 374 -24.47 16.25 -7.80
N ASP A 375 -25.58 16.44 -7.10
CA ASP A 375 -25.69 16.68 -5.67
C ASP A 375 -25.34 15.46 -4.81
N LEU A 376 -24.60 15.75 -3.75
CA LEU A 376 -24.36 14.88 -2.60
C LEU A 376 -25.68 14.72 -1.82
N HIS A 377 -26.42 13.65 -2.07
CA HIS A 377 -27.40 13.16 -1.10
C HIS A 377 -26.66 12.41 0.02
N SER A 378 -26.69 13.04 1.18
CA SER A 378 -26.23 12.50 2.46
C SER A 378 -27.22 11.44 2.93
N PHE A 379 -26.82 10.17 2.87
CA PHE A 379 -27.52 9.08 3.53
C PHE A 379 -27.01 8.99 4.97
N SER A 380 -27.81 9.47 5.91
CA SER A 380 -27.64 9.31 7.35
C SER A 380 -28.33 8.01 7.79
N ASP A 381 -27.56 6.95 8.01
CA ASP A 381 -28.03 5.73 8.66
C ASP A 381 -27.78 5.84 10.18
N ASP A 382 -28.68 6.51 10.89
CA ASP A 382 -28.83 6.34 12.34
C ASP A 382 -29.87 5.22 12.58
N PRO A 383 -29.53 4.11 13.25
CA PRO A 383 -30.52 3.14 13.69
C PRO A 383 -31.27 3.67 14.93
N PRO A 384 -32.61 3.52 14.99
CA PRO A 384 -33.41 4.01 16.10
C PRO A 384 -33.22 3.14 17.36
N ASP A 385 -33.27 3.85 18.49
CA ASP A 385 -33.33 3.35 19.85
C ASP A 385 -34.35 2.21 20.06
N GLY A 386 -33.93 1.24 20.86
CA GLY A 386 -34.77 0.70 21.95
C GLY A 386 -35.74 -0.42 21.61
N THR A 387 -35.36 -1.65 21.94
CA THR A 387 -36.29 -2.56 22.65
C THR A 387 -35.51 -3.51 23.55
N ILE A 388 -35.58 -3.25 24.85
CA ILE A 388 -35.19 -4.18 25.92
C ILE A 388 -36.32 -5.21 26.02
N ILE A 389 -36.03 -6.48 25.76
CA ILE A 389 -36.91 -7.59 26.14
C ILE A 389 -36.16 -8.38 27.22
N MET A 390 -36.61 -8.23 28.46
CA MET A 390 -36.27 -9.16 29.53
C MET A 390 -37.01 -10.48 29.31
N ARG A 391 -36.28 -11.58 29.41
CA ARG A 391 -36.80 -12.86 29.89
C ARG A 391 -35.75 -13.54 30.75
#